data_AF-A0A223M9C4-F1
#
_entry.id   AF-A0A223M9C4-F1
#
_cell.length_a   1.000
_cell.length_b   1.000
_cell.length_c   1.000
_cell.angle_alpha   90.00
_cell.angle_beta   90.00
_cell.angle_gamma   90.00
#
_symmetry.space_group_name_H-M   'P 1'
#
loop_
_entity.id
_entity.type
_entity.pdbx_description
1 polymer ?
#
loop_
_entity_poly.entity_id
_entity_poly.type
_entity_poly.pdbx_seq_one_letter_code
_entity_poly.pdbx_strand_id
1 'polypeptide(L)'
;MAIDEIKIILDEQGFTESLKLKSRGTSEELIENFMIRANENVSEFLTKRKIPILYRVHNKPDPEKIMIFNQILKALGVKNTLKLNSNSREFARKIDEIKTKNNDNFLKYSILRTMQKAIYSTENIGHFGLAANFYSHFTSPIRRYPDLILHRIIRFFIFEKNKNFDFFNEILTKNSYLTTELEQKAFNLERKIVNIKKTEYVKKLIGQTFNAQITSIIKSGFFVEINGLFDAMLSNKSLPNNENDPYQLTEDGFCIYNSRRRFKLGEFIDIKIESVNVWEGKISAILA
;
A
#
# COMPACT_ATOMS: atom_id res chain seq x y z
N MET A 1 3.49 -4.13 -11.10
CA MET A 1 4.00 -3.25 -10.01
C MET A 1 3.67 -3.89 -8.67
N ALA A 2 4.12 -5.14 -8.46
CA ALA A 2 3.93 -5.82 -7.19
C ALA A 2 5.12 -5.49 -6.30
N ILE A 3 4.84 -5.14 -5.05
CA ILE A 3 5.83 -5.26 -3.99
C ILE A 3 5.63 -6.65 -3.42
N ASP A 4 6.73 -7.34 -3.15
CA ASP A 4 6.67 -8.68 -2.58
C ASP A 4 5.97 -8.62 -1.22
N GLU A 5 4.87 -9.37 -1.12
CA GLU A 5 4.13 -9.49 0.14
C GLU A 5 4.88 -10.43 1.07
N ILE A 6 4.76 -10.22 2.37
CA ILE A 6 5.39 -11.10 3.35
C ILE A 6 4.43 -12.24 3.67
N LYS A 7 4.92 -13.47 3.52
CA LYS A 7 4.31 -14.69 4.02
C LYS A 7 4.84 -14.99 5.42
N ILE A 8 3.93 -14.94 6.38
CA ILE A 8 4.17 -15.35 7.78
C ILE A 8 3.95 -16.87 7.85
N ILE A 9 4.95 -17.61 8.32
CA ILE A 9 4.85 -19.06 8.57
C ILE A 9 4.71 -19.24 10.08
N LEU A 10 3.63 -19.94 10.47
CA LEU A 10 3.32 -20.22 11.87
C LEU A 10 3.69 -21.66 12.22
N ASP A 11 4.12 -21.89 13.45
CA ASP A 11 4.26 -23.23 14.03
C ASP A 11 2.91 -23.82 14.45
N GLU A 12 2.92 -25.06 14.95
CA GLU A 12 1.71 -25.78 15.40
C GLU A 12 0.98 -25.07 16.55
N GLN A 13 1.70 -24.24 17.33
CA GLN A 13 1.16 -23.47 18.45
C GLN A 13 0.68 -22.08 18.01
N GLY A 14 0.83 -21.72 16.73
CA GLY A 14 0.39 -20.46 16.16
C GLY A 14 1.36 -19.29 16.36
N PHE A 15 2.59 -19.53 16.79
CA PHE A 15 3.64 -18.52 16.86
C PHE A 15 4.39 -18.40 15.55
N THR A 16 4.97 -17.23 15.30
CA THR A 16 5.72 -16.99 14.07
C THR A 16 7.06 -17.73 14.07
N GLU A 17 7.17 -18.72 13.19
CA GLU A 17 8.38 -19.51 12.95
C GLU A 17 9.34 -18.75 12.03
N SER A 18 8.86 -18.30 10.87
CA SER A 18 9.67 -17.57 9.88
C SER A 18 8.88 -16.58 9.04
N LEU A 19 9.59 -15.58 8.50
CA LEU A 19 9.07 -14.61 7.55
C LEU A 19 9.72 -14.86 6.18
N LYS A 20 8.92 -14.93 5.12
CA LYS A 20 9.41 -15.10 3.75
C LYS A 20 8.76 -14.09 2.82
N LEU A 21 9.49 -13.60 1.83
CA LEU A 21 8.90 -12.86 0.73
C LEU A 21 8.13 -13.85 -0.16
N LYS A 22 6.89 -13.52 -0.46
CA LYS A 22 6.02 -14.27 -1.35
C LYS A 22 6.35 -13.86 -2.77
N SER A 23 6.86 -14.81 -3.56
CA SER A 23 6.96 -14.62 -5.00
C SER A 23 5.61 -14.90 -5.66
N ARG A 24 5.30 -14.12 -6.69
CA ARG A 24 4.15 -14.36 -7.57
C ARG A 24 4.64 -15.13 -8.80
N GLY A 25 3.99 -16.24 -9.12
CA GLY A 25 4.28 -17.03 -10.30
C GLY A 25 3.40 -16.68 -11.50
N THR A 26 3.70 -17.30 -12.64
CA THR A 26 2.93 -17.14 -13.89
C THR A 26 1.49 -17.60 -13.74
N SER A 27 1.22 -18.64 -12.95
CA SER A 27 -0.13 -19.16 -12.73
C SER A 27 -1.00 -18.16 -11.97
N GLU A 28 -0.48 -17.57 -10.89
CA GLU A 28 -1.17 -16.53 -10.13
C GLU A 28 -1.43 -15.30 -11.01
N GLU A 29 -0.45 -14.91 -11.82
CA GLU A 29 -0.61 -13.81 -12.77
C GLU A 29 -1.67 -14.08 -13.83
N LEU A 30 -1.71 -15.29 -14.37
CA LEU A 30 -2.70 -15.70 -15.35
C LEU A 30 -4.12 -15.59 -14.78
N ILE A 31 -4.35 -16.15 -13.58
CA ILE A 31 -5.65 -16.08 -12.91
C ILE A 31 -6.04 -14.63 -12.62
N GLU A 32 -5.12 -13.80 -12.12
CA GLU A 32 -5.41 -12.39 -11.88
C GLU A 32 -5.87 -11.66 -13.15
N ASN A 33 -5.18 -11.88 -14.29
CA ASN A 33 -5.56 -11.26 -15.56
C ASN A 33 -6.94 -11.72 -16.04
N PHE A 34 -7.27 -13.01 -15.90
CA PHE A 34 -8.62 -13.50 -16.21
C PHE A 34 -9.68 -12.84 -15.32
N MET A 35 -9.41 -12.70 -14.02
CA MET A 35 -10.37 -12.07 -13.10
C MET A 35 -10.56 -10.59 -13.39
N ILE A 36 -9.47 -9.86 -13.69
CA ILE A 36 -9.53 -8.45 -14.10
C ILE A 36 -10.38 -8.32 -15.37
N ARG A 37 -10.14 -9.16 -16.38
CA ARG A 37 -10.89 -9.11 -17.63
C ARG A 37 -12.39 -9.41 -17.44
N ALA A 38 -12.72 -10.36 -16.58
CA ALA A 38 -14.12 -10.66 -16.23
C ALA A 38 -14.78 -9.47 -15.51
N ASN A 39 -14.10 -8.88 -14.53
CA ASN A 39 -14.57 -7.71 -13.77
C ASN A 39 -14.84 -6.51 -14.70
N GLU A 40 -13.92 -6.20 -15.62
CA GLU A 40 -14.09 -5.13 -16.62
C GLU A 40 -15.30 -5.38 -17.53
N ASN A 41 -15.39 -6.59 -18.11
CA ASN A 41 -16.43 -6.92 -19.08
C ASN A 41 -17.82 -6.88 -18.44
N VAL A 42 -17.97 -7.43 -17.23
CA VAL A 42 -19.24 -7.37 -16.49
C VAL A 42 -19.61 -5.94 -16.14
N SER A 43 -18.65 -5.13 -15.67
CA SER A 43 -18.88 -3.72 -15.37
C SER A 43 -19.35 -2.96 -16.62
N GLU A 44 -18.59 -3.06 -17.73
CA GLU A 44 -18.93 -2.43 -19.00
C GLU A 44 -20.29 -2.88 -19.55
N PHE A 45 -20.58 -4.19 -19.49
CA PHE A 45 -21.83 -4.78 -19.96
C PHE A 45 -23.06 -4.21 -19.24
N LEU A 46 -22.98 -4.06 -17.91
CA LEU A 46 -24.07 -3.55 -17.08
C LEU A 46 -24.20 -2.03 -17.22
N THR A 47 -23.08 -1.30 -17.23
CA THR A 47 -23.08 0.15 -17.40
C THR A 47 -23.66 0.59 -18.74
N LYS A 48 -23.31 -0.08 -19.85
CA LYS A 48 -23.87 0.22 -21.18
C LYS A 48 -25.39 0.02 -21.25
N ARG A 49 -25.95 -0.84 -20.38
CA ARG A 49 -27.39 -1.06 -20.24
C ARG A 49 -28.06 -0.13 -19.23
N LYS A 50 -27.31 0.83 -18.67
CA LYS A 50 -27.77 1.75 -17.62
C LYS A 50 -28.31 1.02 -16.38
N ILE A 51 -27.80 -0.19 -16.12
CA ILE A 51 -28.14 -0.93 -14.90
C ILE A 51 -27.32 -0.33 -13.75
N PRO A 52 -27.94 0.02 -12.62
CA PRO A 52 -27.23 0.59 -11.48
C PRO A 52 -26.36 -0.51 -10.84
N ILE A 53 -25.08 -0.19 -10.62
CA ILE A 53 -24.09 -1.11 -10.06
C ILE A 53 -23.16 -0.35 -9.11
N LEU A 54 -22.44 -1.11 -8.27
CA LEU A 54 -21.28 -0.58 -7.56
C LEU A 54 -20.04 -0.72 -8.44
N TYR A 55 -19.39 0.41 -8.70
CA TYR A 55 -18.07 0.50 -9.29
C TYR A 55 -17.01 0.35 -8.22
N ARG A 56 -15.90 -0.28 -8.57
CA ARG A 56 -14.66 -0.19 -7.82
C ARG A 56 -13.83 0.89 -8.50
N VAL A 57 -13.80 2.07 -7.91
CA VAL A 57 -13.16 3.24 -8.51
C VAL A 57 -11.85 3.56 -7.83
N HIS A 58 -10.91 4.12 -8.59
CA HIS A 58 -9.61 4.53 -8.09
C HIS A 58 -9.22 5.84 -8.77
N ASN A 59 -9.21 6.92 -7.99
CA ASN A 59 -8.95 8.25 -8.53
C ASN A 59 -7.48 8.41 -8.96
N LYS A 60 -7.19 9.50 -9.68
CA LYS A 60 -5.83 9.91 -10.03
C LYS A 60 -5.01 10.16 -8.75
N PRO A 61 -3.68 10.02 -8.81
CA PRO A 61 -2.81 10.28 -7.66
C PRO A 61 -2.95 11.73 -7.19
N ASP A 62 -2.70 11.95 -5.91
CA ASP A 62 -2.77 13.27 -5.31
C ASP A 62 -1.67 14.19 -5.86
N PRO A 63 -1.99 15.38 -6.40
CA PRO A 63 -0.98 16.33 -6.88
C PRO A 63 0.05 16.69 -5.81
N GLU A 64 -0.35 16.89 -4.55
CA GLU A 64 0.58 17.23 -3.47
C GLU A 64 1.55 16.08 -3.20
N LYS A 65 1.04 14.84 -3.18
CA LYS A 65 1.90 13.66 -2.99
C LYS A 65 2.84 13.43 -4.17
N ILE A 66 2.40 13.74 -5.39
CA ILE A 66 3.30 13.73 -6.57
C ILE A 66 4.40 14.78 -6.40
N MET A 67 4.08 15.99 -5.93
CA MET A 67 5.09 17.04 -5.68
C MET A 67 6.12 16.58 -4.65
N ILE A 68 5.68 16.03 -3.52
CA ILE A 68 6.56 15.46 -2.49
C ILE A 68 7.45 14.37 -3.09
N PHE A 69 6.87 13.44 -3.87
CA PHE A 69 7.64 12.38 -4.51
C PHE A 69 8.69 12.91 -5.50
N ASN A 70 8.37 13.96 -6.27
CA ASN A 70 9.34 14.61 -7.15
C ASN A 70 10.49 15.27 -6.36
N GLN A 71 10.23 15.79 -5.16
CA GLN A 71 11.29 16.30 -4.29
C GLN A 71 12.16 15.16 -3.76
N ILE A 72 11.57 14.01 -3.40
CA ILE A 72 12.33 12.80 -3.02
C ILE A 72 13.25 12.37 -4.17
N LEU A 73 12.75 12.30 -5.41
CA LEU A 73 13.57 11.96 -6.58
C LEU A 73 14.74 12.93 -6.74
N LYS A 74 14.50 14.24 -6.56
CA LYS A 74 15.56 15.26 -6.62
C LYS A 74 16.60 15.08 -5.50
N ALA A 75 16.17 14.80 -4.28
CA ALA A 75 17.05 14.56 -3.15
C ALA A 75 17.94 13.32 -3.35
N LEU A 76 17.42 12.30 -4.02
CA LEU A 76 18.14 11.09 -4.41
C LEU A 76 18.99 11.26 -5.69
N GLY A 77 19.01 12.46 -6.30
CA GLY A 77 19.76 12.72 -7.52
C GLY A 77 19.16 12.09 -8.79
N VAL A 78 17.92 11.58 -8.73
CA VAL A 78 17.23 10.97 -9.86
C VAL A 78 16.71 12.06 -10.80
N LYS A 79 17.27 12.15 -12.02
CA LYS A 79 16.89 13.12 -13.06
C LYS A 79 15.59 12.75 -13.79
N ASN A 80 14.53 12.43 -13.05
CA ASN A 80 13.20 12.12 -13.57
C ASN A 80 12.14 12.82 -12.70
N THR A 81 10.99 13.15 -13.29
CA THR A 81 9.84 13.71 -12.56
C THR A 81 8.54 13.11 -13.09
N LEU A 82 7.54 13.06 -12.21
CA LEU A 82 6.16 12.70 -12.53
C LEU A 82 5.35 13.96 -12.79
N LYS A 83 4.56 13.93 -13.87
CA LYS A 83 3.61 14.99 -14.21
C LYS A 83 2.38 14.87 -13.31
N LEU A 84 1.92 16.00 -12.78
CA LEU A 84 0.76 16.09 -11.87
C LEU A 84 -0.52 15.51 -12.49
N ASN A 85 -0.78 15.79 -13.77
CA ASN A 85 -2.00 15.38 -14.48
C ASN A 85 -1.73 14.31 -15.56
N SER A 86 -0.89 13.33 -15.25
CA SER A 86 -0.63 12.22 -16.17
C SER A 86 -1.80 11.24 -16.23
N ASN A 87 -2.04 10.64 -17.40
CA ASN A 87 -2.94 9.49 -17.52
C ASN A 87 -2.25 8.21 -17.03
N SER A 88 -3.02 7.14 -16.79
CA SER A 88 -2.49 5.89 -16.22
C SER A 88 -1.33 5.28 -17.00
N ARG A 89 -1.36 5.33 -18.34
CA ARG A 89 -0.30 4.74 -19.19
C ARG A 89 0.98 5.56 -19.12
N GLU A 90 0.86 6.88 -19.22
CA GLU A 90 2.00 7.79 -19.08
C GLU A 90 2.65 7.68 -17.70
N PHE A 91 1.80 7.59 -16.66
CA PHE A 91 2.25 7.39 -15.29
C PHE A 91 3.02 6.07 -15.17
N ALA A 92 2.43 4.96 -15.61
CA ALA A 92 3.07 3.63 -15.57
C ALA A 92 4.42 3.62 -16.30
N ARG A 93 4.48 4.16 -17.52
CA ARG A 93 5.73 4.26 -18.29
C ARG A 93 6.82 5.02 -17.54
N LYS A 94 6.47 6.17 -16.95
CA LYS A 94 7.44 6.97 -16.19
C LYS A 94 7.92 6.27 -14.92
N ILE A 95 7.04 5.53 -14.26
CA ILE A 95 7.42 4.70 -13.13
C ILE A 95 8.42 3.62 -13.53
N ASP A 96 8.22 2.96 -14.66
CA ASP A 96 9.13 1.90 -15.10
C ASP A 96 10.50 2.46 -15.54
N GLU A 97 10.54 3.66 -16.14
CA GLU A 97 11.79 4.39 -16.37
C GLU A 97 12.55 4.72 -15.06
N ILE A 98 11.84 5.10 -14.00
CA ILE A 98 12.46 5.41 -12.70
C ILE A 98 13.05 4.16 -12.06
N LYS A 99 12.31 3.04 -12.09
CA LYS A 99 12.70 1.75 -11.50
C LYS A 99 13.90 1.12 -12.19
N THR A 100 13.92 1.12 -13.52
CA THR A 100 15.02 0.50 -14.30
C THR A 100 16.37 1.16 -14.02
N LYS A 101 16.36 2.46 -13.69
CA LYS A 101 17.56 3.21 -13.32
C LYS A 101 17.90 3.11 -11.83
N ASN A 102 16.91 2.88 -10.98
CA ASN A 102 17.04 2.89 -9.52
C ASN A 102 16.19 1.73 -8.96
N ASN A 103 16.74 0.51 -8.96
CA ASN A 103 16.02 -0.65 -8.45
C ASN A 103 16.08 -0.69 -6.91
N ASP A 104 15.27 0.17 -6.31
CA ASP A 104 15.20 0.36 -4.87
C ASP A 104 13.75 0.16 -4.38
N ASN A 105 13.58 -0.69 -3.36
CA ASN A 105 12.29 -0.94 -2.74
C ASN A 105 11.72 0.34 -2.10
N PHE A 106 12.56 1.22 -1.56
CA PHE A 106 12.14 2.51 -1.03
C PHE A 106 11.41 3.37 -2.08
N LEU A 107 11.93 3.42 -3.31
CA LEU A 107 11.28 4.15 -4.41
C LEU A 107 9.94 3.51 -4.78
N LYS A 108 9.86 2.17 -4.84
CA LYS A 108 8.59 1.46 -5.11
C LYS A 108 7.52 1.82 -4.07
N TYR A 109 7.87 1.79 -2.78
CA TYR A 109 6.95 2.18 -1.71
C TYR A 109 6.54 3.65 -1.80
N SER A 110 7.50 4.54 -2.07
CA SER A 110 7.24 5.98 -2.19
C SER A 110 6.29 6.30 -3.33
N ILE A 111 6.40 5.61 -4.47
CA ILE A 111 5.47 5.76 -5.60
C ILE A 111 4.06 5.33 -5.19
N LEU A 112 3.92 4.16 -4.55
CA LEU A 112 2.60 3.66 -4.13
C LEU A 112 1.91 4.61 -3.16
N ARG A 113 2.66 5.30 -2.30
CA ARG A 113 2.10 6.31 -1.37
C ARG A 113 1.47 7.51 -2.10
N THR A 114 1.84 7.78 -3.35
CA THR A 114 1.21 8.84 -4.16
C THR A 114 -0.19 8.47 -4.65
N MET A 115 -0.51 7.17 -4.75
CA MET A 115 -1.80 6.68 -5.21
C MET A 115 -2.91 6.99 -4.22
N GLN A 116 -4.12 7.15 -4.74
CA GLN A 116 -5.34 7.19 -3.94
C GLN A 116 -5.76 5.79 -3.53
N LYS A 117 -6.56 5.66 -2.47
CA LYS A 117 -7.17 4.37 -2.13
C LYS A 117 -8.36 4.13 -3.07
N ALA A 118 -8.49 2.91 -3.56
CA ALA A 118 -9.69 2.51 -4.29
C ALA A 118 -10.89 2.39 -3.33
N ILE A 119 -12.08 2.75 -3.80
CA ILE A 119 -13.33 2.73 -3.02
C ILE A 119 -14.46 2.13 -3.85
N TYR A 120 -15.55 1.73 -3.18
CA TYR A 120 -16.80 1.40 -3.85
C TYR A 120 -17.64 2.66 -4.02
N SER A 121 -18.17 2.87 -5.22
CA SER A 121 -18.98 4.05 -5.55
C SER A 121 -20.11 3.67 -6.50
N THR A 122 -21.24 4.38 -6.43
CA THR A 122 -22.30 4.34 -7.44
C THR A 122 -21.95 5.17 -8.68
N GLU A 123 -21.02 6.11 -8.54
CA GLU A 123 -20.50 6.93 -9.62
C GLU A 123 -19.27 6.29 -10.25
N ASN A 124 -19.25 6.21 -11.58
CA ASN A 124 -18.09 5.71 -12.31
C ASN A 124 -17.12 6.85 -12.66
N ILE A 125 -16.00 6.90 -11.95
CA ILE A 125 -14.86 7.79 -12.27
C ILE A 125 -13.69 7.03 -12.92
N GLY A 126 -13.86 5.75 -13.23
CA GLY A 126 -12.82 4.85 -13.71
C GLY A 126 -11.87 4.34 -12.60
N HIS A 127 -10.90 3.54 -13.01
CA HIS A 127 -9.90 2.94 -12.12
C HIS A 127 -8.48 3.24 -12.60
N PHE A 128 -7.88 4.32 -12.09
CA PHE A 128 -6.57 4.80 -12.54
C PHE A 128 -5.47 3.75 -12.43
N GLY A 129 -5.39 3.01 -11.31
CA GLY A 129 -4.36 1.98 -11.11
C GLY A 129 -4.42 0.79 -12.07
N LEU A 130 -5.58 0.56 -12.71
CA LEU A 130 -5.78 -0.52 -13.69
C LEU A 130 -5.87 0.02 -15.12
N ALA A 131 -5.82 1.35 -15.30
CA ALA A 131 -6.10 2.00 -16.57
C ALA A 131 -7.46 1.59 -17.21
N ALA A 132 -8.47 1.32 -16.38
CA ALA A 132 -9.78 0.83 -16.81
C ALA A 132 -10.86 1.92 -16.70
N ASN A 133 -11.72 2.02 -17.72
CA ASN A 133 -12.86 2.96 -17.74
C ASN A 133 -14.08 2.44 -16.97
N PHE A 134 -14.28 1.12 -16.94
CA PHE A 134 -15.36 0.44 -16.23
C PHE A 134 -14.75 -0.69 -15.42
N TYR A 135 -14.93 -0.66 -14.11
CA TYR A 135 -14.41 -1.71 -13.24
C TYR A 135 -15.32 -1.91 -12.03
N SER A 136 -15.70 -3.15 -11.79
CA SER A 136 -16.49 -3.59 -10.64
C SER A 136 -15.97 -4.94 -10.18
N HIS A 137 -15.95 -5.20 -8.88
CA HIS A 137 -15.62 -6.54 -8.40
C HIS A 137 -16.79 -7.51 -8.64
N PHE A 138 -16.51 -8.61 -9.32
CA PHE A 138 -17.51 -9.63 -9.69
C PHE A 138 -17.09 -11.06 -9.30
N THR A 139 -15.79 -11.33 -9.25
CA THR A 139 -15.20 -12.67 -9.25
C THR A 139 -15.03 -13.32 -7.87
N SER A 140 -15.52 -12.73 -6.79
CA SER A 140 -15.36 -13.28 -5.43
C SER A 140 -16.58 -13.08 -4.50
N PRO A 141 -17.80 -13.49 -4.89
CA PRO A 141 -19.02 -13.29 -4.09
C PRO A 141 -19.02 -14.01 -2.73
N ILE A 142 -18.22 -15.07 -2.56
CA ILE A 142 -18.11 -15.81 -1.28
C ILE A 142 -17.51 -14.94 -0.16
N ARG A 143 -16.59 -14.03 -0.50
CA ARG A 143 -15.79 -13.27 0.48
C ARG A 143 -15.93 -11.76 0.34
N ARG A 144 -16.70 -11.27 -0.64
CA ARG A 144 -16.94 -9.84 -0.87
C ARG A 144 -18.42 -9.59 -1.15
N TYR A 145 -19.04 -8.79 -0.32
CA TYR A 145 -20.46 -8.44 -0.46
C TYR A 145 -20.79 -7.65 -1.74
N PRO A 146 -19.94 -6.73 -2.25
CA PRO A 146 -20.20 -6.03 -3.51
C PRO A 146 -20.34 -6.98 -4.71
N ASP A 147 -19.49 -8.00 -4.77
CA ASP A 147 -19.58 -9.05 -5.80
C ASP A 147 -20.93 -9.77 -5.69
N LEU A 148 -21.37 -10.14 -4.48
CA LEU A 148 -22.68 -10.77 -4.26
C LEU A 148 -23.85 -9.88 -4.71
N ILE A 149 -23.80 -8.58 -4.40
CA ILE A 149 -24.81 -7.62 -4.88
C ILE A 149 -24.82 -7.57 -6.41
N LEU A 150 -23.64 -7.54 -7.05
CA LEU A 150 -23.53 -7.52 -8.50
C LEU A 150 -24.12 -8.77 -9.15
N HIS A 151 -23.90 -9.96 -8.57
CA HIS A 151 -24.54 -11.20 -9.00
C HIS A 151 -26.08 -11.14 -8.88
N ARG A 152 -26.61 -10.57 -7.79
CA ARG A 152 -28.06 -10.37 -7.61
C ARG A 152 -28.65 -9.40 -8.63
N ILE A 153 -27.95 -8.31 -8.94
CA ILE A 153 -28.33 -7.34 -9.98
C ILE A 153 -28.40 -8.03 -11.34
N ILE A 154 -27.38 -8.81 -11.69
CA ILE A 154 -27.36 -9.57 -12.95
C ILE A 154 -28.56 -10.50 -13.02
N ARG A 155 -28.83 -11.28 -11.96
CA ARG A 155 -30.01 -12.16 -11.90
C ARG A 155 -31.31 -11.38 -12.12
N PHE A 156 -31.52 -10.30 -11.37
CA PHE A 156 -32.76 -9.54 -11.37
C PHE A 156 -33.04 -8.84 -12.72
N PHE A 157 -32.05 -8.14 -13.28
CA PHE A 157 -32.26 -7.36 -14.51
C PHE A 157 -32.03 -8.17 -15.80
N ILE A 158 -31.13 -9.15 -15.81
CA ILE A 158 -30.77 -9.89 -17.03
C ILE A 158 -31.58 -11.18 -17.17
N PHE A 159 -31.63 -11.99 -16.11
CA PHE A 159 -32.30 -13.29 -16.17
C PHE A 159 -33.81 -13.16 -15.92
N GLU A 160 -34.19 -12.42 -14.88
CA GLU A 160 -35.60 -12.21 -14.51
C GLU A 160 -36.25 -11.06 -15.30
N LYS A 161 -35.45 -10.29 -16.06
CA LYS A 161 -35.88 -9.17 -16.93
C LYS A 161 -36.73 -8.12 -16.20
N ASN A 162 -36.52 -7.94 -14.90
CA ASN A 162 -37.19 -6.93 -14.11
C ASN A 162 -36.67 -5.53 -14.48
N LYS A 163 -37.48 -4.49 -14.27
CA LYS A 163 -37.17 -3.09 -14.61
C LYS A 163 -37.27 -2.14 -13.42
N ASN A 164 -37.44 -2.66 -12.20
CA ASN A 164 -37.46 -1.83 -10.99
C ASN A 164 -36.04 -1.40 -10.60
N PHE A 165 -35.59 -0.27 -11.13
CA PHE A 165 -34.27 0.30 -10.86
C PHE A 165 -34.15 0.93 -9.47
N ASP A 166 -35.25 1.49 -8.94
CA ASP A 166 -35.26 2.25 -7.69
C ASP A 166 -34.89 1.40 -6.48
N PHE A 167 -35.37 0.14 -6.46
CA PHE A 167 -35.03 -0.83 -5.41
C PHE A 167 -33.52 -0.97 -5.20
N PHE A 168 -32.74 -1.05 -6.29
CA PHE A 168 -31.29 -1.21 -6.18
C PHE A 168 -30.57 0.11 -5.92
N ASN A 169 -31.06 1.25 -6.40
CA ASN A 169 -30.38 2.54 -6.19
C ASN A 169 -30.21 2.88 -4.70
N GLU A 170 -31.25 2.67 -3.89
CA GLU A 170 -31.20 2.90 -2.45
C GLU A 170 -30.19 1.94 -1.77
N ILE A 171 -30.27 0.66 -2.11
CA ILE A 171 -29.36 -0.37 -1.59
C ILE A 171 -27.92 -0.02 -1.95
N LEU A 172 -27.63 0.34 -3.20
CA LEU A 172 -26.26 0.60 -3.65
C LEU A 172 -25.68 1.85 -3.00
N THR A 173 -26.47 2.91 -2.85
CA THR A 173 -26.04 4.15 -2.18
C THR A 173 -25.63 3.89 -0.73
N LYS A 174 -26.44 3.11 0.01
CA LYS A 174 -26.12 2.73 1.39
C LYS A 174 -24.88 1.82 1.47
N ASN A 175 -24.75 0.88 0.54
CA ASN A 175 -23.69 -0.13 0.57
C ASN A 175 -22.33 0.37 0.06
N SER A 176 -22.27 1.40 -0.79
CA SER A 176 -21.01 1.96 -1.32
C SER A 176 -20.09 2.43 -0.19
N TYR A 177 -20.63 3.26 0.71
CA TYR A 177 -19.93 3.79 1.87
C TYR A 177 -19.57 2.69 2.88
N LEU A 178 -20.57 1.91 3.31
CA LEU A 178 -20.38 0.86 4.33
C LEU A 178 -19.33 -0.18 3.91
N THR A 179 -19.37 -0.63 2.66
CA THR A 179 -18.40 -1.63 2.19
C THR A 179 -16.98 -1.05 2.19
N THR A 180 -16.82 0.19 1.74
CA THR A 180 -15.51 0.86 1.75
C THR A 180 -14.98 1.02 3.16
N GLU A 181 -15.83 1.42 4.11
CA GLU A 181 -15.45 1.58 5.52
C GLU A 181 -15.02 0.24 6.14
N LEU A 182 -15.82 -0.82 5.94
CA LEU A 182 -15.54 -2.15 6.47
C LEU A 182 -14.27 -2.76 5.86
N GLU A 183 -14.04 -2.55 4.57
CA GLU A 183 -12.79 -2.96 3.90
C GLU A 183 -11.58 -2.28 4.54
N GLN A 184 -11.64 -0.97 4.76
CA GLN A 184 -10.56 -0.23 5.41
C GLN A 184 -10.33 -0.68 6.85
N LYS A 185 -11.41 -0.94 7.60
CA LYS A 185 -11.34 -1.46 8.97
C LYS A 185 -10.69 -2.84 9.02
N ALA A 186 -11.09 -3.74 8.13
CA ALA A 186 -10.50 -5.08 8.00
C ALA A 186 -9.01 -5.00 7.65
N PHE A 187 -8.65 -4.18 6.66
CA PHE A 187 -7.25 -3.96 6.25
C PHE A 187 -6.38 -3.41 7.39
N ASN A 188 -6.89 -2.42 8.14
CA ASN A 188 -6.16 -1.86 9.27
C ASN A 188 -5.97 -2.87 10.40
N LEU A 189 -6.96 -3.73 10.66
CA LEU A 189 -6.86 -4.81 11.63
C LEU A 189 -5.86 -5.87 11.18
N GLU A 190 -5.93 -6.31 9.93
CA GLU A 190 -4.99 -7.26 9.34
C GLU A 190 -3.55 -6.74 9.45
N ARG A 191 -3.30 -5.47 9.10
CA ARG A 191 -1.98 -4.85 9.27
C ARG A 191 -1.49 -4.87 10.71
N LYS A 192 -2.37 -4.64 11.70
CA LYS A 192 -2.00 -4.73 13.12
C LYS A 192 -1.59 -6.16 13.50
N ILE A 193 -2.37 -7.15 13.07
CA ILE A 193 -2.07 -8.57 13.33
C ILE A 193 -0.76 -8.99 12.66
N VAL A 194 -0.55 -8.60 11.40
CA VAL A 194 0.69 -8.84 10.67
C VAL A 194 1.88 -8.23 11.42
N ASN A 195 1.76 -7.00 11.94
CA ASN A 195 2.83 -6.38 12.73
C ASN A 195 3.10 -7.14 14.03
N ILE A 196 2.07 -7.60 14.74
CA ILE A 196 2.22 -8.45 15.93
C ILE A 196 2.94 -9.76 15.59
N LYS A 197 2.61 -10.41 14.47
CA LYS A 197 3.28 -11.64 14.03
C LYS A 197 4.73 -11.39 13.60
N LYS A 198 5.01 -10.27 12.92
CA LYS A 198 6.40 -9.86 12.65
C LYS A 198 7.20 -9.67 13.92
N THR A 199 6.65 -9.02 14.94
CA THR A 199 7.36 -8.78 16.21
C THR A 199 7.60 -10.06 17.01
N GLU A 200 6.70 -11.05 16.95
CA GLU A 200 6.96 -12.39 17.52
C GLU A 200 8.26 -13.01 16.96
N TYR A 201 8.47 -12.90 15.64
CA TYR A 201 9.70 -13.37 15.00
C TYR A 201 10.92 -12.54 15.42
N VAL A 202 10.81 -11.21 15.34
CA VAL A 202 11.92 -10.28 15.61
C VAL A 202 12.36 -10.31 17.08
N LYS A 203 11.52 -10.75 18.01
CA LYS A 203 11.91 -10.96 19.42
C LYS A 203 13.13 -11.88 19.56
N LYS A 204 13.29 -12.85 18.66
CA LYS A 204 14.45 -13.78 18.64
C LYS A 204 15.73 -13.12 18.08
N LEU A 205 15.61 -11.93 17.50
CA LEU A 205 16.69 -11.19 16.83
C LEU A 205 17.20 -9.98 17.64
N ILE A 206 16.72 -9.81 18.89
CA ILE A 206 17.19 -8.73 19.77
C ILE A 206 18.70 -8.85 19.97
N GLY A 207 19.40 -7.72 19.84
CA GLY A 207 20.86 -7.64 19.91
C GLY A 207 21.60 -7.93 18.61
N GLN A 208 20.92 -8.42 17.56
CA GLN A 208 21.53 -8.61 16.25
C GLN A 208 21.61 -7.29 15.47
N THR A 209 22.60 -7.20 14.60
CA THR A 209 22.80 -6.05 13.72
C THR A 209 22.32 -6.32 12.30
N PHE A 210 21.78 -5.28 11.66
CA PHE A 210 21.26 -5.34 10.30
C PHE A 210 21.64 -4.08 9.53
N ASN A 211 21.93 -4.24 8.24
CA ASN A 211 21.94 -3.12 7.32
C ASN A 211 20.49 -2.80 6.94
N ALA A 212 20.07 -1.56 7.15
CA ALA A 212 18.67 -1.16 7.03
C ALA A 212 18.53 0.18 6.30
N GLN A 213 17.46 0.33 5.53
CA GLN A 213 17.23 1.52 4.72
C GLN A 213 16.27 2.49 5.41
N ILE A 214 16.60 3.77 5.50
CA ILE A 214 15.72 4.79 6.07
C ILE A 214 14.51 5.02 5.14
N THR A 215 13.30 4.68 5.58
CA THR A 215 12.07 4.76 4.75
C THR A 215 11.11 5.88 5.13
N SER A 216 11.29 6.49 6.30
CA SER A 216 10.51 7.65 6.74
C SER A 216 11.25 8.38 7.85
N ILE A 217 11.21 9.70 7.84
CA ILE A 217 11.78 10.53 8.90
C ILE A 217 10.65 11.33 9.55
N ILE A 218 10.68 11.44 10.88
CA ILE A 218 9.75 12.24 11.68
C ILE A 218 10.54 13.04 12.73
N LYS A 219 9.88 13.98 13.41
CA LYS A 219 10.56 14.83 14.41
C LYS A 219 11.24 14.03 15.53
N SER A 220 10.65 12.89 15.92
CA SER A 220 11.17 12.04 17.00
C SER A 220 12.19 11.00 16.56
N GLY A 221 12.62 10.99 15.30
CA GLY A 221 13.57 10.00 14.77
C GLY A 221 13.19 9.51 13.38
N PHE A 222 13.46 8.25 13.06
CA PHE A 222 13.19 7.73 11.72
C PHE A 222 12.93 6.22 11.73
N PHE A 223 12.20 5.76 10.72
CA PHE A 223 11.92 4.37 10.48
C PHE A 223 12.89 3.80 9.45
N VAL A 224 13.37 2.60 9.71
CA VAL A 224 14.20 1.82 8.80
C VAL A 224 13.51 0.51 8.42
N GLU A 225 13.73 0.06 7.20
CA GLU A 225 13.22 -1.19 6.64
C GLU A 225 14.39 -2.19 6.54
N ILE A 226 14.15 -3.43 6.95
CA ILE A 226 15.13 -4.52 6.95
C ILE A 226 14.70 -5.64 5.98
N ASN A 227 15.42 -5.76 4.86
CA ASN A 227 15.34 -6.87 3.88
C ASN A 227 13.97 -7.12 3.23
N GLY A 228 13.10 -6.12 3.17
CA GLY A 228 11.69 -6.24 2.77
C GLY A 228 10.77 -6.88 3.82
N LEU A 229 11.24 -7.16 5.04
CA LEU A 229 10.54 -8.03 5.99
C LEU A 229 9.87 -7.28 7.14
N PHE A 230 10.58 -6.37 7.79
CA PHE A 230 10.06 -5.64 8.94
C PHE A 230 10.69 -4.27 9.07
N ASP A 231 9.98 -3.37 9.77
CA ASP A 231 10.41 -2.00 10.00
C ASP A 231 10.76 -1.81 11.47
N ALA A 232 11.77 -0.98 11.75
CA ALA A 232 12.15 -0.59 13.10
C ALA A 232 12.20 0.94 13.23
N MET A 233 11.91 1.45 14.42
CA MET A 233 12.01 2.88 14.74
C MET A 233 13.32 3.16 15.48
N LEU A 234 14.09 4.14 15.01
CA LEU A 234 15.21 4.73 15.73
C LEU A 234 14.76 6.06 16.30
N SER A 235 14.80 6.19 17.62
CA SER A 235 14.47 7.43 18.31
C SER A 235 15.62 8.43 18.20
N ASN A 236 15.33 9.71 17.96
CA ASN A 236 16.36 10.74 17.99
C ASN A 236 17.07 10.84 19.36
N LYS A 237 16.39 10.41 20.44
CA LYS A 237 16.96 10.36 21.79
C LYS A 237 18.05 9.30 21.96
N SER A 238 18.00 8.21 21.18
CA SER A 238 19.04 7.17 21.21
C SER A 238 20.17 7.44 20.23
N LEU A 239 20.09 8.53 19.45
CA LEU A 239 21.16 8.91 18.53
C LEU A 239 22.33 9.56 19.30
N PRO A 240 23.59 9.27 18.89
CA PRO A 240 24.76 9.86 19.52
C PRO A 240 24.77 11.38 19.43
N ASN A 241 25.30 12.03 20.48
CA ASN A 241 25.50 13.49 20.58
C ASN A 241 24.20 14.32 20.63
N ASN A 242 23.08 13.76 21.08
CA ASN A 242 21.81 14.47 21.13
C ASN A 242 21.66 15.42 22.34
N GLU A 243 22.36 15.19 23.46
CA GLU A 243 22.15 15.93 24.73
C GLU A 243 22.46 17.42 24.64
N ASN A 244 23.53 17.79 23.92
CA ASN A 244 23.97 19.18 23.77
C ASN A 244 23.69 19.76 22.37
N ASP A 245 23.27 18.91 21.42
CA ASP A 245 23.07 19.27 20.02
C ASP A 245 21.92 18.42 19.43
N PRO A 246 20.67 18.83 19.72
CA PRO A 246 19.50 18.03 19.38
C PRO A 246 19.33 17.95 17.86
N TYR A 247 18.96 16.76 17.39
CA TYR A 247 18.69 16.55 15.98
C TYR A 247 17.49 17.37 15.50
N GLN A 248 17.68 18.06 14.38
CA GLN A 248 16.68 18.87 13.68
C GLN A 248 16.23 18.17 12.40
N LEU A 249 14.95 18.33 12.07
CA LEU A 249 14.36 17.85 10.83
C LEU A 249 14.36 18.99 9.80
N THR A 250 14.82 18.71 8.58
CA THR A 250 14.69 19.67 7.47
C THR A 250 13.23 19.97 7.15
N GLU A 251 12.94 21.15 6.60
CA GLU A 251 11.57 21.56 6.25
C GLU A 251 10.88 20.60 5.28
N ASP A 252 11.65 20.01 4.36
CA ASP A 252 11.18 19.00 3.41
C ASP A 252 10.96 17.61 4.05
N GLY A 253 11.41 17.40 5.29
CA GLY A 253 11.27 16.15 6.03
C GLY A 253 12.16 15.01 5.52
N PHE A 254 13.14 15.27 4.66
CA PHE A 254 13.98 14.24 4.04
C PHE A 254 15.33 14.02 4.72
N CYS A 255 15.66 14.82 5.72
CA CYS A 255 16.92 14.70 6.45
C CYS A 255 16.72 15.08 7.92
N ILE A 256 17.27 14.25 8.81
CA ILE A 256 17.44 14.58 10.22
C ILE A 256 18.92 14.74 10.52
N TYR A 257 19.31 15.86 11.12
CA TYR A 257 20.72 16.23 11.25
C TYR A 257 20.99 17.01 12.54
N ASN A 258 22.25 17.01 12.96
CA ASN A 258 22.79 17.94 13.94
C ASN A 258 24.13 18.48 13.43
N SER A 259 24.92 19.17 14.26
CA SER A 259 26.21 19.73 13.84
C SER A 259 27.24 18.68 13.41
N ARG A 260 27.08 17.42 13.83
CA ARG A 260 28.06 16.34 13.61
C ARG A 260 27.63 15.28 12.61
N ARG A 261 26.33 15.02 12.50
CA ARG A 261 25.77 13.89 11.74
C ARG A 261 24.52 14.30 10.99
N ARG A 262 24.28 13.60 9.88
CA ARG A 262 23.08 13.72 9.06
C ARG A 262 22.62 12.32 8.64
N PHE A 263 21.33 12.09 8.64
CA PHE A 263 20.69 10.87 8.17
C PHE A 263 19.65 11.25 7.13
N LYS A 264 19.79 10.71 5.92
CA LYS A 264 18.93 11.05 4.79
C LYS A 264 17.95 9.93 4.47
N LEU A 265 16.79 10.32 3.96
CA LEU A 265 15.81 9.38 3.45
C LEU A 265 16.41 8.53 2.32
N GLY A 266 16.20 7.21 2.36
CA GLY A 266 16.74 6.24 1.41
C GLY A 266 18.17 5.77 1.70
N GLU A 267 18.87 6.38 2.66
CA GLU A 267 20.21 5.98 3.09
C GLU A 267 20.19 4.63 3.81
N PHE A 268 21.23 3.82 3.60
CA PHE A 268 21.44 2.57 4.34
C PHE A 268 22.34 2.84 5.53
N ILE A 269 21.93 2.32 6.68
CA ILE A 269 22.67 2.42 7.94
C ILE A 269 22.71 1.08 8.65
N ASP A 270 23.75 0.86 9.47
CA ASP A 270 23.81 -0.30 10.33
C ASP A 270 23.11 -0.02 11.66
N ILE A 271 22.16 -0.89 12.00
CA ILE A 271 21.34 -0.78 13.19
C ILE A 271 21.46 -2.03 14.05
N LYS A 272 21.18 -1.91 15.33
CA LYS A 272 21.03 -3.03 16.27
C LYS A 272 19.62 -3.03 16.84
N ILE A 273 18.96 -4.20 16.83
CA ILE A 273 17.63 -4.33 17.45
C ILE A 273 17.78 -4.22 18.96
N GLU A 274 17.13 -3.22 19.56
CA GLU A 274 17.24 -2.93 20.99
C GLU A 274 16.10 -3.61 21.77
N SER A 275 14.86 -3.40 21.33
CA SER A 275 13.69 -3.93 22.04
C SER A 275 12.52 -4.13 21.09
N VAL A 276 11.58 -4.99 21.51
CA VAL A 276 10.38 -5.33 20.74
C VAL A 276 9.18 -5.32 21.66
N ASN A 277 8.14 -4.59 21.30
CA ASN A 277 6.83 -4.67 21.92
C ASN A 277 5.89 -5.46 21.00
N VAL A 278 5.62 -6.71 21.38
CA VAL A 278 4.83 -7.64 20.57
C VAL A 278 3.38 -7.15 20.44
N TRP A 279 2.75 -6.76 21.54
CA TRP A 279 1.35 -6.33 21.57
C TRP A 279 1.09 -5.04 20.79
N GLU A 280 2.05 -4.12 20.81
CA GLU A 280 1.97 -2.89 20.00
C GLU A 280 2.42 -3.10 18.55
N GLY A 281 3.04 -4.23 18.22
CA GLY A 281 3.63 -4.48 16.91
C GLY A 281 4.76 -3.49 16.56
N LYS A 282 5.56 -3.10 17.57
CA LYS A 282 6.65 -2.11 17.43
C LYS A 282 8.01 -2.72 17.70
N ILE A 283 8.99 -2.29 16.91
CA ILE A 283 10.40 -2.68 17.01
C ILE A 283 11.20 -1.39 17.20
N SER A 284 12.03 -1.36 18.22
CA SER A 284 12.97 -0.27 18.49
C SER A 284 14.38 -0.71 18.12
N ALA A 285 15.09 0.16 17.43
CA ALA A 285 16.48 -0.05 17.07
C ALA A 285 17.34 1.15 17.52
N ILE A 286 18.64 0.90 17.60
CA ILE A 286 19.67 1.89 17.82
C ILE A 286 20.70 1.82 16.69
N LEU A 287 21.50 2.87 16.53
CA LEU A 287 22.63 2.83 15.60
C LEU A 287 23.66 1.82 16.12
N ALA A 288 24.20 0.98 15.22
CA ALA A 288 25.22 -0.01 15.55
C ALA A 288 26.60 0.62 15.82
#